data_AF-A0A183AUI8-F1
#
_entry.id   AF-A0A183AUI8-F1
#
_cell.length_a   1.000
_cell.length_b   1.000
_cell.length_c   1.000
_cell.angle_alpha   90.00
_cell.angle_beta   90.00
_cell.angle_gamma   90.00
#
_symmetry.space_group_name_H-M   'P 1'
#
loop_
_entity.id
_entity.type
_entity.pdbx_description
1 polymer ?
#
loop_
_entity_poly.entity_id
_entity_poly.type
_entity_poly.pdbx_seq_one_letter_code
_entity_poly.pdbx_strand_id
1 'polypeptide(L)'
;MRPKFKSRICTNESETRVLPSVWLSGRGEEFLGPNVSIGERAVIRGGVRLRDCIVLRDAEIRAHACCLNAVIGWNTIIGEWARVEGTPNDPNPNKPFTKLDVLPVFNAKGQLNPSITVIGSNVEVPPEVIVLNCIVLPHKELSHSSKNQIIL
;
A
#
# COMPACT_ATOMS: atom_id res chain seq x y z
N MET A 1 28.07 -2.14 -8.59
CA MET A 1 28.46 -0.95 -7.80
C MET A 1 27.20 -0.43 -7.11
N ARG A 2 27.02 -0.66 -5.80
CA ARG A 2 25.77 -0.34 -5.07
C ARG A 2 25.82 1.14 -4.64
N PRO A 3 24.96 2.04 -5.13
CA PRO A 3 25.02 3.43 -4.72
C PRO A 3 24.50 3.58 -3.29
N LYS A 4 25.15 4.50 -2.57
CA LYS A 4 24.99 4.81 -1.15
C LYS A 4 23.59 5.33 -0.83
N PHE A 5 23.15 5.01 0.39
CA PHE A 5 22.08 5.67 1.16
C PHE A 5 22.11 7.18 0.91
N LYS A 6 21.16 7.69 0.11
CA LYS A 6 21.06 9.12 -0.20
C LYS A 6 19.99 9.75 0.69
N SER A 7 20.46 10.62 1.55
CA SER A 7 19.81 11.39 2.61
C SER A 7 18.81 12.46 2.12
N ARG A 8 18.00 12.17 1.10
CA ARG A 8 16.90 13.05 0.69
C ARG A 8 15.68 12.21 0.37
N ILE A 9 15.14 11.60 1.42
CA ILE A 9 13.80 11.07 1.37
C ILE A 9 12.88 12.30 1.49
N CYS A 10 11.98 12.49 0.53
CA CYS A 10 10.93 13.50 0.60
C CYS A 10 9.86 13.06 1.59
N THR A 11 10.23 12.90 2.86
CA THR A 11 9.34 12.59 3.96
C THR A 11 8.76 13.88 4.50
N ASN A 12 7.45 14.04 4.42
CA ASN A 12 6.75 14.97 5.31
C ASN A 12 6.72 14.29 6.69
N GLU A 13 7.57 14.75 7.61
CA GLU A 13 7.82 14.11 8.90
C GLU A 13 6.56 14.00 9.78
N SER A 14 6.33 12.79 10.31
CA SER A 14 6.08 12.56 11.75
C SER A 14 6.18 11.07 12.13
N GLU A 15 5.91 10.10 11.23
CA GLU A 15 5.87 8.66 11.62
C GLU A 15 6.38 7.65 10.57
N THR A 16 7.01 8.09 9.48
CA THR A 16 7.46 7.17 8.41
C THR A 16 8.66 6.33 8.86
N ARG A 17 8.50 5.00 8.85
CA ARG A 17 9.55 4.03 9.23
C ARG A 17 10.06 3.30 8.00
N VAL A 18 11.33 3.52 7.65
CA VAL A 18 12.01 2.84 6.55
C VAL A 18 13.18 2.03 7.10
N LEU A 19 13.21 0.73 6.83
CA LEU A 19 14.31 -0.12 7.30
C LEU A 19 15.59 0.09 6.45
N PRO A 20 16.80 -0.10 7.02
CA PRO A 20 18.07 0.21 6.35
C PRO A 20 18.33 -0.55 5.03
N SER A 21 17.65 -1.68 4.82
CA SER A 21 17.80 -2.54 3.66
C SER A 21 16.83 -2.24 2.51
N VAL A 22 16.04 -1.16 2.62
CA VAL A 22 15.09 -0.72 1.59
C VAL A 22 15.81 -0.04 0.43
N TRP A 23 15.38 -0.34 -0.79
CA TRP A 23 15.90 0.26 -2.01
C TRP A 23 14.93 1.32 -2.53
N LEU A 24 15.37 2.58 -2.51
CA LEU A 24 14.64 3.71 -3.10
C LEU A 24 15.33 4.08 -4.41
N SER A 25 14.59 3.99 -5.52
CA SER A 25 15.15 4.26 -6.85
C SER A 25 15.11 5.73 -7.23
N GLY A 26 14.23 6.53 -6.64
CA GLY A 26 13.96 7.86 -7.17
C GLY A 26 14.99 8.87 -6.67
N ARG A 27 15.14 9.94 -7.47
CA ARG A 27 16.04 11.05 -7.14
C ARG A 27 15.38 12.08 -6.20
N GLY A 28 14.35 11.67 -5.44
CA GLY A 28 13.50 12.54 -4.64
C GLY A 28 12.11 12.81 -5.24
N GLU A 29 11.61 11.91 -6.10
CA GLU A 29 10.28 12.02 -6.73
C GLU A 29 9.24 11.11 -6.06
N GLU A 30 9.69 10.15 -5.27
CA GLU A 30 8.85 9.34 -4.41
C GLU A 30 8.28 10.18 -3.26
N PHE A 31 6.95 10.16 -3.14
CA PHE A 31 6.23 10.88 -2.09
C PHE A 31 5.85 9.91 -0.99
N LEU A 32 6.56 10.00 0.13
CA LEU A 32 6.29 9.22 1.32
C LEU A 32 5.50 10.09 2.30
N GLY A 33 4.20 9.82 2.37
CA GLY A 33 3.29 10.42 3.32
C GLY A 33 3.47 9.88 4.75
N PRO A 34 2.70 10.41 5.71
CA PRO A 34 2.72 9.97 7.10
C PRO A 34 2.24 8.52 7.24
N ASN A 35 2.59 7.90 8.37
CA ASN A 35 2.14 6.57 8.79
C ASN A 35 2.49 5.48 7.77
N VAL A 36 3.64 5.60 7.12
CA VAL A 36 4.15 4.61 6.18
C VAL A 36 5.23 3.76 6.84
N SER A 37 5.06 2.44 6.79
CA SER A 37 6.08 1.48 7.24
C SER A 37 6.57 0.65 6.08
N ILE A 38 7.89 0.59 5.86
CA ILE A 38 8.50 -0.16 4.76
C ILE A 38 9.44 -1.24 5.30
N GLY A 39 9.12 -2.48 4.95
CA GLY A 39 9.82 -3.69 5.34
C GLY A 39 11.14 -3.89 4.60
N GLU A 40 11.97 -4.79 5.13
CA GLU A 40 13.32 -5.05 4.61
C GLU A 40 13.31 -5.49 3.15
N ARG A 41 14.33 -5.07 2.40
CA ARG A 41 14.54 -5.42 0.99
C ARG A 41 13.40 -5.04 0.04
N ALA A 42 12.37 -4.33 0.54
CA ALA A 42 11.36 -3.75 -0.33
C ALA A 42 12.01 -2.77 -1.31
N VAL A 43 11.48 -2.72 -2.53
CA VAL A 43 12.00 -1.88 -3.61
C VAL A 43 10.93 -0.90 -4.04
N ILE A 44 11.20 0.39 -3.86
CA ILE A 44 10.30 1.48 -4.21
C ILE A 44 10.89 2.20 -5.42
N ARG A 45 10.16 2.22 -6.54
CA ARG A 45 10.58 2.92 -7.76
C ARG A 45 10.24 4.42 -7.69
N GLY A 46 10.80 5.19 -8.64
CA GLY A 46 10.56 6.63 -8.73
C GLY A 46 9.09 6.99 -8.96
N GLY A 47 8.67 8.14 -8.43
CA GLY A 47 7.30 8.65 -8.58
C GLY A 47 6.23 7.91 -7.78
N VAL A 48 6.60 6.92 -6.96
CA VAL A 48 5.66 6.19 -6.10
C VAL A 48 5.09 7.09 -5.01
N ARG A 49 3.80 6.92 -4.69
CA ARG A 49 3.11 7.64 -3.62
C ARG A 49 2.59 6.67 -2.57
N LEU A 50 3.06 6.80 -1.33
CA LEU A 50 2.63 5.98 -0.20
C LEU A 50 2.04 6.86 0.90
N ARG A 51 0.92 6.46 1.51
CA ARG A 51 0.32 7.16 2.67
C ARG A 51 -0.56 6.21 3.47
N ASP A 52 -0.46 6.26 4.80
CA ASP A 52 -1.25 5.41 5.70
C ASP A 52 -1.20 3.93 5.28
N CYS A 53 -0.01 3.44 4.94
CA CYS A 53 0.14 2.11 4.36
C CYS A 53 1.36 1.36 4.92
N ILE A 54 1.25 0.04 4.91
CA ILE A 54 2.32 -0.86 5.34
C ILE A 54 2.79 -1.63 4.12
N VAL A 55 4.08 -1.54 3.81
CA VAL A 55 4.74 -2.31 2.76
C VAL A 55 5.62 -3.35 3.42
N LEU A 56 5.30 -4.62 3.24
CA LEU A 56 6.06 -5.70 3.87
C LEU A 56 7.35 -6.03 3.08
N ARG A 57 8.16 -6.90 3.69
CA ARG A 57 9.46 -7.34 3.18
C ARG A 57 9.35 -7.95 1.77
N ASP A 58 10.39 -7.73 0.97
CA ASP A 58 10.54 -8.25 -0.40
C ASP A 58 9.42 -7.80 -1.37
N ALA A 59 8.61 -6.80 -1.02
CA ALA A 59 7.63 -6.22 -1.92
C ALA A 59 8.28 -5.25 -2.91
N GLU A 60 7.80 -5.24 -4.14
CA GLU A 60 8.25 -4.35 -5.21
C GLU A 60 7.11 -3.42 -5.66
N ILE A 61 7.30 -2.12 -5.48
CA ILE A 61 6.37 -1.10 -5.95
C ILE A 61 7.00 -0.38 -7.15
N ARG A 62 6.43 -0.60 -8.33
CA ARG A 62 6.95 -0.05 -9.60
C ARG A 62 6.57 1.42 -9.80
N ALA A 63 7.15 2.03 -10.82
CA ALA A 63 7.16 3.48 -10.98
C ALA A 63 5.74 4.07 -11.07
N HIS A 64 5.56 5.26 -10.50
CA HIS A 64 4.29 6.01 -10.50
C HIS A 64 3.08 5.30 -9.87
N ALA A 65 3.29 4.14 -9.22
CA ALA A 65 2.23 3.46 -8.49
C ALA A 65 1.84 4.22 -7.21
N CYS A 66 0.61 3.98 -6.75
CA CYS A 66 0.05 4.65 -5.59
C CYS A 66 -0.52 3.63 -4.61
N CYS A 67 -0.12 3.70 -3.33
CA CYS A 67 -0.70 2.89 -2.26
C CYS A 67 -1.19 3.79 -1.12
N LEU A 68 -2.50 3.82 -0.89
CA LEU A 68 -3.14 4.66 0.13
C LEU A 68 -4.03 3.81 1.02
N ASN A 69 -3.91 3.94 2.35
CA ASN A 69 -4.79 3.22 3.29
C ASN A 69 -4.79 1.70 3.02
N ALA A 70 -3.59 1.12 2.86
CA ALA A 70 -3.41 -0.23 2.35
C ALA A 70 -2.31 -1.02 3.07
N VAL A 71 -2.42 -2.35 3.04
CA VAL A 71 -1.38 -3.27 3.50
C VAL A 71 -0.91 -4.11 2.32
N ILE A 72 0.39 -4.05 2.03
CA ILE A 72 1.03 -4.73 0.91
C ILE A 72 1.83 -5.93 1.43
N GLY A 73 1.42 -7.14 1.01
CA GLY A 73 1.97 -8.41 1.44
C GLY A 73 3.44 -8.66 1.07
N TRP A 74 4.02 -9.74 1.61
CA TRP A 74 5.38 -10.15 1.27
C TRP A 74 5.51 -10.63 -0.17
N ASN A 75 6.67 -10.37 -0.79
CA ASN A 75 6.98 -10.86 -2.13
C ASN A 75 5.88 -10.53 -3.16
N THR A 76 5.29 -9.34 -3.03
CA THR A 76 4.25 -8.83 -3.90
C THR A 76 4.83 -7.87 -4.92
N ILE A 77 4.18 -7.75 -6.07
CA ILE A 77 4.56 -6.81 -7.13
C ILE A 77 3.37 -5.89 -7.39
N ILE A 78 3.58 -4.59 -7.22
CA ILE A 78 2.64 -3.55 -7.63
C ILE A 78 3.13 -2.95 -8.94
N GLY A 79 2.35 -3.14 -10.01
CA GLY A 79 2.64 -2.68 -11.36
C GLY A 79 2.79 -1.17 -11.50
N GLU A 80 3.36 -0.73 -12.63
CA GLU A 80 3.52 0.69 -12.95
C GLU A 80 2.15 1.34 -13.08
N TRP A 81 1.99 2.57 -12.56
CA TRP A 81 0.71 3.30 -12.55
C TRP A 81 -0.46 2.58 -11.86
N ALA A 82 -0.22 1.45 -11.21
CA ALA A 82 -1.24 0.73 -10.46
C ALA A 82 -1.64 1.54 -9.21
N ARG A 83 -2.90 1.40 -8.82
CA ARG A 83 -3.50 2.11 -7.68
C ARG A 83 -4.08 1.11 -6.70
N VAL A 84 -3.51 1.05 -5.50
CA VAL A 84 -3.98 0.22 -4.40
C VAL A 84 -4.49 1.15 -3.31
N GLU A 85 -5.80 1.30 -3.20
CA GLU A 85 -6.40 2.31 -2.34
C GLU A 85 -7.45 1.70 -1.42
N GLY A 86 -7.48 2.13 -0.18
CA GLY A 86 -8.51 1.78 0.78
C GLY A 86 -9.27 3.00 1.28
N THR A 87 -10.40 2.74 1.92
CA THR A 87 -11.15 3.74 2.66
C THR A 87 -10.55 3.83 4.06
N PRO A 88 -10.15 5.04 4.54
CA PRO A 88 -9.71 5.23 5.92
C PRO A 88 -10.79 4.71 6.87
N ASN A 89 -10.42 3.81 7.77
CA ASN A 89 -11.33 3.28 8.77
C ASN A 89 -11.03 3.93 10.13
N ASP A 90 -12.07 4.42 10.79
CA ASP A 90 -12.00 4.89 12.17
C ASP A 90 -12.17 3.65 13.12
N PRO A 91 -11.54 3.60 14.30
CA PRO A 91 -10.97 4.72 15.02
C PRO A 91 -9.51 4.98 14.67
N ASN A 92 -9.23 6.18 14.15
CA ASN A 92 -7.87 6.64 13.97
C ASN A 92 -7.30 7.09 15.33
N PRO A 93 -6.21 6.47 15.84
CA PRO A 93 -5.61 6.85 17.12
C PRO A 93 -5.07 8.30 17.14
N ASN A 94 -4.80 8.88 15.96
CA ASN A 94 -4.35 10.26 15.82
C ASN A 94 -5.49 11.30 15.89
N LYS A 95 -6.75 10.85 15.94
CA LYS A 95 -7.92 11.73 16.07
C LYS A 95 -8.52 11.60 17.49
N PRO A 96 -8.58 12.69 18.29
CA PRO A 96 -9.17 12.63 19.61
C PRO A 96 -10.67 12.33 19.53
N PHE A 97 -11.19 11.58 20.51
CA PHE A 97 -12.61 11.22 20.65
C PHE A 97 -13.20 10.40 19.49
N THR A 98 -12.37 9.70 18.72
CA THR A 98 -12.87 8.85 17.63
C THR A 98 -13.73 7.71 18.18
N LYS A 99 -14.97 7.62 17.70
CA LYS A 99 -15.90 6.55 18.07
C LYS A 99 -15.59 5.29 17.25
N LEU A 100 -15.74 4.13 17.89
CA LEU A 100 -15.63 2.85 17.22
C LEU A 100 -16.96 2.54 16.52
N ASP A 101 -17.03 2.79 15.22
CA ASP A 101 -18.15 2.38 14.38
C ASP A 101 -17.88 0.99 13.81
N VAL A 102 -18.51 -0.05 14.39
CA VAL A 102 -18.37 -1.42 13.92
C VAL A 102 -19.37 -1.67 12.79
N LEU A 103 -18.94 -1.41 11.56
CA LEU A 103 -19.71 -1.80 10.38
C LEU A 103 -19.56 -3.31 10.12
N PRO A 104 -20.62 -4.01 9.64
CA PRO A 104 -20.50 -5.39 9.20
C PRO A 104 -19.51 -5.51 8.03
N VAL A 105 -18.92 -6.69 7.82
CA VAL A 105 -17.96 -6.91 6.72
C VAL A 105 -18.64 -6.78 5.35
N PHE A 106 -19.88 -7.27 5.25
CA PHE A 106 -20.66 -7.24 4.02
C PHE A 106 -21.89 -6.34 4.15
N ASN A 107 -22.24 -5.65 3.07
CA ASN A 107 -23.49 -4.92 2.97
C ASN A 107 -24.66 -5.86 2.62
N ALA A 108 -25.89 -5.34 2.63
CA ALA A 108 -27.09 -6.08 2.25
C ALA A 108 -27.07 -6.64 0.81
N LYS A 109 -26.13 -6.21 -0.04
CA LYS A 109 -25.91 -6.69 -1.41
C LYS A 109 -24.82 -7.76 -1.51
N GLY A 110 -24.25 -8.20 -0.38
CA GLY A 110 -23.17 -9.20 -0.35
C GLY A 110 -21.80 -8.67 -0.77
N GLN A 111 -21.62 -7.36 -0.93
CA GLN A 111 -20.34 -6.73 -1.27
C GLN A 111 -19.59 -6.34 0.00
N LEU A 112 -18.26 -6.26 -0.07
CA LEU A 112 -17.45 -5.79 1.05
C LEU A 112 -17.80 -4.34 1.35
N ASN A 113 -18.01 -4.01 2.62
CA ASN A 113 -18.10 -2.61 3.00
C ASN A 113 -16.75 -1.92 2.76
N PRO A 114 -16.75 -0.67 2.24
CA PRO A 114 -15.53 0.08 2.00
C PRO A 114 -14.62 0.07 3.24
N SER A 115 -13.39 -0.40 3.06
CA SER A 115 -12.40 -0.56 4.13
C SER A 115 -11.00 -0.43 3.54
N ILE A 116 -9.97 -0.63 4.37
CA ILE A 116 -8.58 -0.66 3.88
C ILE A 116 -8.40 -1.73 2.80
N THR A 117 -7.47 -1.51 1.88
CA THR A 117 -7.12 -2.55 0.91
C THR A 117 -6.01 -3.42 1.45
N VAL A 118 -6.19 -4.74 1.42
CA VAL A 118 -5.22 -5.72 1.89
C VAL A 118 -4.78 -6.57 0.71
N ILE A 119 -3.48 -6.58 0.43
CA ILE A 119 -2.86 -7.42 -0.59
C ILE A 119 -2.12 -8.55 0.12
N GLY A 120 -2.52 -9.79 -0.13
CA GLY A 120 -1.87 -10.99 0.39
C GLY A 120 -0.44 -11.18 -0.13
N SER A 121 0.27 -12.15 0.42
CA SER A 121 1.63 -12.50 -0.03
C SER A 121 1.64 -13.12 -1.42
N ASN A 122 2.72 -12.92 -2.19
CA ASN A 122 2.88 -13.48 -3.53
C ASN A 122 1.72 -13.07 -4.48
N VAL A 123 1.29 -11.82 -4.39
CA VAL A 123 0.29 -11.23 -5.28
C VAL A 123 0.97 -10.34 -6.31
N GLU A 124 0.53 -10.45 -7.55
CA GLU A 124 0.93 -9.54 -8.63
C GLU A 124 -0.27 -8.70 -9.07
N VAL A 125 -0.10 -7.38 -8.92
CA VAL A 125 -1.02 -6.37 -9.46
C VAL A 125 -0.40 -5.87 -10.77
N PRO A 126 -1.05 -6.06 -11.92
CA PRO A 126 -0.47 -5.62 -13.18
C PRO A 126 -0.45 -4.08 -13.29
N PRO A 127 0.30 -3.54 -14.26
CA PRO A 127 0.31 -2.12 -14.55
C PRO A 127 -1.10 -1.58 -14.80
N GLU A 128 -1.34 -0.32 -14.42
CA GLU A 128 -2.59 0.41 -14.67
C GLU A 128 -3.86 -0.16 -13.99
N VAL A 129 -3.71 -1.17 -13.13
CA VAL A 129 -4.84 -1.76 -12.40
C VAL A 129 -5.17 -0.98 -11.13
N ILE A 130 -6.47 -0.83 -10.88
CA ILE A 130 -7.02 -0.18 -9.68
C ILE A 130 -7.63 -1.24 -8.77
N VAL A 131 -7.16 -1.28 -7.53
CA VAL A 131 -7.65 -2.15 -6.45
C VAL A 131 -8.17 -1.25 -5.34
N LEU A 132 -9.50 -1.21 -5.16
CA LEU A 132 -10.16 -0.28 -4.24
C LEU A 132 -10.99 -1.02 -3.19
N ASN A 133 -10.68 -0.82 -1.91
CA ASN A 133 -11.36 -1.48 -0.78
C ASN A 133 -11.49 -3.00 -0.98
N CYS A 134 -10.39 -3.65 -1.35
CA CYS A 134 -10.39 -5.07 -1.64
C CYS A 134 -9.51 -5.84 -0.66
N ILE A 135 -9.86 -7.11 -0.46
CA ILE A 135 -9.00 -8.07 0.23
C ILE A 135 -8.57 -9.09 -0.82
N VAL A 136 -7.30 -9.05 -1.22
CA VAL A 136 -6.71 -9.97 -2.18
C VAL A 136 -6.01 -11.08 -1.41
N LEU A 137 -6.44 -12.32 -1.61
CA LEU A 137 -5.83 -13.45 -0.95
C LEU A 137 -4.41 -13.70 -1.48
N PRO A 138 -3.56 -14.42 -0.74
CA PRO A 138 -2.23 -14.80 -1.19
C PRO A 138 -2.24 -15.62 -2.50
N HIS A 139 -1.14 -15.56 -3.24
CA HIS A 139 -0.93 -16.33 -4.48
C HIS A 139 -1.97 -16.02 -5.56
N LYS A 140 -2.26 -14.72 -5.75
CA LYS A 140 -3.21 -14.25 -6.76
C LYS A 140 -2.54 -13.34 -7.76
N GLU A 141 -2.95 -13.51 -9.00
CA GLU A 141 -2.63 -12.60 -10.08
C GLU A 141 -3.92 -11.89 -10.46
N LEU A 142 -3.90 -10.57 -10.36
CA LEU A 142 -5.04 -9.76 -10.78
C LEU A 142 -5.02 -9.62 -12.29
N SER A 143 -6.19 -9.65 -12.93
CA SER A 143 -6.32 -9.44 -14.37
C SER A 143 -7.06 -8.14 -14.71
N HIS A 144 -7.81 -7.60 -13.76
CA HIS A 144 -8.66 -6.43 -13.96
C HIS A 144 -8.83 -5.64 -12.66
N SER A 145 -9.25 -4.39 -12.82
CA SER A 145 -9.55 -3.51 -11.69
C SER A 145 -10.73 -4.03 -10.87
N SER A 146 -10.60 -3.97 -9.56
CA SER A 146 -11.52 -4.57 -8.61
C SER A 146 -11.91 -3.58 -7.52
N LYS A 147 -13.16 -3.64 -7.06
CA LYS A 147 -13.65 -2.78 -5.98
C LYS A 147 -14.57 -3.50 -5.01
N ASN A 148 -14.45 -3.20 -3.71
CA ASN A 148 -15.38 -3.63 -2.65
C ASN A 148 -15.64 -5.15 -2.65
N GLN A 149 -14.58 -5.94 -2.85
CA GLN A 149 -14.71 -7.40 -2.97
C GLN A 149 -13.50 -8.13 -2.41
N ILE A 150 -13.73 -9.41 -2.07
CA ILE A 150 -12.68 -10.35 -1.70
C ILE A 150 -12.29 -11.12 -2.95
N ILE A 151 -11.00 -11.10 -3.28
CA ILE A 151 -10.44 -11.78 -4.44
C ILE A 151 -9.80 -13.07 -3.94
N LEU A 152 -10.49 -14.17 -4.23
CA LEU A 152 -10.26 -15.50 -3.65
C LEU A 152 -9.19 -16.32 -4.36
#